data_AF-A0A7J9WN37-F1
#
_entry.id   AF-A0A7J9WN37-F1
#
_cell.length_a   1.000
_cell.length_b   1.000
_cell.length_c   1.000
_cell.angle_alpha   90.00
_cell.angle_beta   90.00
_cell.angle_gamma   90.00
#
_symmetry.space_group_name_H-M   'P 1'
#
loop_
_entity.id
_entity.type
_entity.pdbx_description
1 polymer ?
#
loop_
_entity_poly.entity_id
_entity_poly.type
_entity_poly.pdbx_seq_one_letter_code
_entity_poly.pdbx_strand_id
1 'polypeptide(L)'
;MHRKFKDLWDALPERVGLKSTQQFYDHVANSPGKPAVINQTGVLRGKAGKPIAEGFSRTIHYEISGAGRIDYQFNDAYNYGIHGDAHPVVFIRAINLSSH
;
A
#
# COMPACT_ATOMS: atom_id res chain seq x y z
N MET A 1 3.54 5.96 -6.14
CA MET A 1 3.56 4.60 -6.74
C MET A 1 4.51 4.58 -7.94
N HIS A 2 5.23 3.49 -8.20
CA HIS A 2 6.03 3.35 -9.42
C HIS A 2 5.12 3.17 -10.66
N ARG A 3 5.42 3.88 -11.76
CA ARG A 3 4.58 3.88 -12.99
C ARG A 3 4.31 2.50 -13.60
N LYS A 4 5.16 1.50 -13.31
CA LYS A 4 5.01 0.12 -13.80
C LYS A 4 3.78 -0.60 -13.23
N PHE A 5 3.24 -0.11 -12.13
CA PHE A 5 2.04 -0.66 -11.49
C PHE A 5 0.77 0.11 -11.84
N LYS A 6 0.86 1.13 -12.70
CA LYS A 6 -0.29 1.97 -13.06
C LYS A 6 -1.43 1.13 -13.64
N ASP A 7 -1.12 0.28 -14.62
CA ASP A 7 -2.17 -0.50 -15.29
C ASP A 7 -2.81 -1.52 -14.35
N LEU A 8 -2.03 -2.12 -13.44
CA LEU A 8 -2.56 -3.01 -12.41
C LEU A 8 -3.39 -2.29 -11.36
N TRP A 9 -2.99 -1.06 -11.00
CA TRP A 9 -3.73 -0.21 -10.07
C TRP A 9 -5.08 0.18 -10.64
N ASP A 10 -5.11 0.63 -11.90
CA ASP A 10 -6.33 1.04 -12.58
C ASP A 10 -7.28 -0.16 -12.78
N ALA A 11 -6.74 -1.37 -12.96
CA ALA A 11 -7.51 -2.60 -13.14
C ALA A 11 -7.94 -3.27 -11.82
N LEU A 12 -7.68 -2.67 -10.65
CA LEU A 12 -8.03 -3.29 -9.37
C LEU A 12 -9.54 -3.60 -9.25
N PRO A 13 -10.47 -2.66 -9.50
CA PRO A 13 -11.90 -2.91 -9.35
C PRO A 13 -12.40 -4.09 -10.20
N GLU A 14 -11.89 -4.24 -11.42
CA GLU A 14 -12.25 -5.32 -12.33
C GLU A 14 -11.67 -6.67 -11.89
N ARG A 15 -10.47 -6.66 -11.29
CA ARG A 15 -9.74 -7.89 -10.92
C ARG A 15 -10.15 -8.45 -9.57
N VAL A 16 -10.43 -7.59 -8.58
CA VAL A 16 -10.71 -8.01 -7.20
C VAL A 16 -12.09 -7.58 -6.70
N GLY A 17 -12.85 -6.87 -7.53
CA GLY A 17 -14.19 -6.37 -7.20
C GLY A 17 -14.15 -5.03 -6.47
N LEU A 18 -15.08 -4.15 -6.85
CA LEU A 18 -15.19 -2.77 -6.35
C LEU A 18 -15.18 -2.68 -4.82
N LYS A 19 -15.87 -3.59 -4.13
CA LYS A 19 -15.93 -3.59 -2.66
C LYS A 19 -14.55 -3.79 -2.02
N SER A 20 -13.76 -4.76 -2.50
CA SER A 20 -12.43 -5.01 -1.93
C SER A 20 -11.47 -3.87 -2.26
N THR A 21 -11.56 -3.34 -3.48
CA THR A 21 -10.76 -2.16 -3.87
C THR A 21 -11.08 -0.95 -3.00
N GLN A 22 -12.35 -0.65 -2.74
CA GLN A 22 -12.74 0.46 -1.88
C GLN A 22 -12.23 0.28 -0.45
N GLN A 23 -12.36 -0.93 0.11
CA GLN A 23 -11.85 -1.24 1.45
C GLN A 23 -10.33 -1.03 1.57
N PHE A 24 -9.59 -1.37 0.51
CA PHE A 24 -8.15 -1.07 0.47
C PHE A 24 -7.89 0.44 0.42
N TYR A 25 -8.59 1.18 -0.44
CA TYR A 25 -8.44 2.64 -0.54
C TYR A 25 -8.76 3.37 0.76
N ASP A 26 -9.88 3.01 1.41
CA ASP A 26 -10.28 3.58 2.70
C ASP A 26 -9.23 3.30 3.78
N HIS A 27 -8.69 2.08 3.79
CA HIS A 27 -7.66 1.67 4.73
C HIS A 27 -6.37 2.50 4.58
N VAL A 28 -5.84 2.60 3.36
CA VAL A 28 -4.59 3.33 3.14
C VAL A 28 -4.74 4.84 3.30
N ALA A 29 -5.94 5.37 3.06
CA ALA A 29 -6.22 6.80 3.25
C ALA A 29 -6.33 7.19 4.73
N ASN A 30 -6.94 6.34 5.56
CA ASN A 30 -7.33 6.74 6.93
C ASN A 30 -6.52 6.04 8.03
N SER A 31 -6.02 4.83 7.78
CA SER A 31 -5.40 3.99 8.81
C SER A 31 -4.27 3.10 8.30
N PRO A 32 -3.33 3.60 7.48
CA PRO A 32 -2.33 2.77 6.82
C PRO A 32 -1.40 2.01 7.79
N GLY A 33 -1.18 2.53 9.00
CA GLY A 33 -0.34 1.89 10.02
C GLY A 33 -1.06 0.94 10.98
N LYS A 34 -2.38 0.80 10.88
CA LYS A 34 -3.17 -0.09 11.75
C LYS A 34 -3.47 -1.40 11.02
N PRO A 35 -3.82 -2.48 11.74
CA PRO A 35 -4.41 -3.64 11.08
C PRO A 35 -5.67 -3.25 10.32
N ALA A 36 -5.86 -3.77 9.12
CA ALA A 36 -7.10 -3.54 8.39
C ALA A 36 -8.27 -4.27 9.08
N VAL A 37 -9.47 -3.67 9.02
CA VAL A 37 -10.65 -4.17 9.73
C VAL A 37 -11.20 -5.46 9.10
N ILE A 38 -11.05 -5.59 7.78
CA ILE A 38 -11.70 -6.64 6.98
C ILE A 38 -10.66 -7.60 6.38
N ASN A 39 -9.69 -7.03 5.67
CA ASN A 39 -8.62 -7.81 5.03
C ASN A 39 -7.44 -8.00 5.99
N GLN A 40 -6.61 -9.00 5.72
CA GLN A 40 -5.42 -9.25 6.52
C GLN A 40 -4.30 -8.29 6.16
N THR A 41 -3.58 -7.84 7.18
CA THR A 41 -2.36 -7.05 7.03
C THR A 41 -1.23 -7.61 7.85
N GLY A 42 0.00 -7.56 7.33
CA GLY A 42 1.19 -8.00 8.06
C GLY A 42 2.42 -7.19 7.68
N VAL A 43 3.39 -7.07 8.60
CA VAL A 43 4.66 -6.40 8.30
C VAL A 43 5.66 -7.40 7.73
N LEU A 44 6.18 -7.15 6.54
CA LEU A 44 7.17 -8.03 5.91
C LEU A 44 8.48 -8.07 6.71
N ARG A 45 9.11 -9.25 6.77
CA ARG A 45 10.38 -9.48 7.48
C ARG A 45 11.59 -9.36 6.55
N GLY A 46 12.77 -9.19 7.14
CA GLY A 46 14.04 -9.11 6.40
C GLY A 46 14.12 -7.93 5.43
N LYS A 47 14.86 -8.12 4.33
CA LYS A 47 15.12 -7.08 3.32
C LYS A 47 13.85 -6.54 2.66
N ALA A 48 12.85 -7.38 2.46
CA ALA A 48 11.57 -6.99 1.85
C ALA A 48 10.79 -5.98 2.72
N GLY A 49 10.97 -6.05 4.04
CA GLY A 49 10.35 -5.15 5.00
C GLY A 49 11.09 -3.81 5.20
N LYS A 50 12.26 -3.61 4.57
CA LYS A 50 13.07 -2.41 4.82
C LYS A 50 12.38 -1.15 4.30
N PRO A 51 12.32 -0.06 5.10
CA PRO A 51 11.85 1.24 4.64
C PRO A 51 12.60 1.73 3.40
N ILE A 52 11.90 2.44 2.51
CA ILE A 52 12.50 3.00 1.29
C ILE A 52 13.47 4.15 1.59
N ALA A 53 13.19 4.89 2.64
CA ALA A 53 13.94 6.03 3.13
C ALA A 53 13.61 6.23 4.62
N GLU A 54 14.34 7.13 5.26
CA GLU A 54 14.04 7.57 6.62
C GLU A 54 12.61 8.14 6.71
N GLY A 55 11.95 7.93 7.85
CA GLY A 55 10.56 8.33 8.09
C GLY A 55 9.49 7.41 7.49
N PHE A 56 9.83 6.54 6.54
CA PHE A 56 8.88 5.55 6.03
C PHE A 56 8.72 4.35 6.97
N SER A 57 7.51 3.81 7.00
CA SER A 57 7.20 2.56 7.68
C SER A 57 7.98 1.38 7.08
N ARG A 58 8.04 0.27 7.83
CA ARG A 58 8.34 -1.03 7.21
C ARG A 58 7.27 -1.37 6.18
N THR A 59 7.63 -2.21 5.20
CA THR A 59 6.66 -2.67 4.18
C THR A 59 5.53 -3.44 4.84
N ILE A 60 4.31 -2.95 4.63
CA ILE A 60 3.08 -3.61 5.03
C ILE A 60 2.53 -4.36 3.82
N HIS A 61 2.19 -5.60 4.09
CA HIS A 61 1.50 -6.52 3.22
C HIS A 61 0.00 -6.39 3.46
N TYR A 62 -0.79 -6.22 2.40
CA TYR A 62 -2.25 -6.22 2.44
C TYR A 62 -2.79 -7.28 1.51
N GLU A 63 -3.59 -8.20 2.05
CA GLU A 63 -4.27 -9.24 1.27
C GLU A 63 -5.58 -8.68 0.71
N ILE A 64 -5.57 -8.25 -0.55
CA ILE A 64 -6.77 -7.64 -1.18
C ILE A 64 -7.73 -8.70 -1.74
N SER A 65 -7.26 -9.92 -1.98
CA SER A 65 -8.09 -11.09 -2.26
C SER A 65 -7.31 -12.36 -1.90
N GLY A 66 -7.95 -13.53 -2.00
CA GLY A 66 -7.29 -14.81 -1.67
C GLY A 66 -5.97 -15.06 -2.41
N ALA A 67 -5.80 -14.49 -3.61
CA ALA A 67 -4.54 -14.52 -4.37
C ALA A 67 -3.90 -13.12 -4.58
N GLY A 68 -4.67 -12.05 -4.37
CA GLY A 68 -4.25 -10.68 -4.64
C GLY A 68 -3.62 -10.02 -3.43
N ARG A 69 -2.51 -9.31 -3.65
CA ARG A 69 -1.69 -8.69 -2.61
C ARG A 69 -1.21 -7.31 -3.04
N ILE A 70 -1.20 -6.37 -2.11
CA ILE A 70 -0.62 -5.04 -2.30
C ILE A 70 0.36 -4.78 -1.16
N ASP A 71 1.60 -4.48 -1.52
CA ASP A 71 2.61 -4.05 -0.58
C ASP A 71 2.73 -2.54 -0.60
N TYR A 72 2.73 -1.90 0.57
CA TYR A 72 2.87 -0.46 0.69
C TYR A 72 3.74 -0.05 1.89
N GLN A 73 4.17 1.20 1.88
CA GLN A 73 4.75 1.89 3.03
C GLN A 73 4.05 3.23 3.18
N PHE A 74 4.06 3.80 4.39
CA PHE A 74 3.52 5.14 4.62
C PHE A 74 4.54 6.00 5.37
N ASN A 75 4.37 7.32 5.27
CA ASN A 75 5.09 8.31 6.07
C ASN A 75 4.09 9.42 6.41
N ASP A 76 3.85 9.66 7.70
CA ASP A 76 2.83 10.61 8.17
C ASP A 76 3.26 12.09 8.02
N ALA A 77 4.56 12.34 7.86
CA ALA A 77 5.15 13.66 7.81
C ALA A 77 6.13 13.77 6.63
N TYR A 78 5.71 13.28 5.46
CA TYR A 78 6.54 13.36 4.28
C TYR A 78 6.66 14.80 3.81
N ASN A 79 7.89 15.24 3.59
CA ASN A 79 8.18 16.57 3.06
C ASN A 79 8.93 16.44 1.73
N TYR A 80 8.37 17.02 0.68
CA TYR A 80 9.01 17.08 -0.63
C TYR A 80 9.88 18.35 -0.74
N GLY A 81 11.11 18.25 -0.26
CA GLY A 81 12.11 19.30 -0.41
C GLY A 81 11.88 20.53 0.48
N ILE A 82 12.42 21.68 0.06
CA ILE A 82 12.60 22.87 0.93
C ILE A 82 11.32 23.74 1.02
N HIS A 83 10.29 23.45 0.23
CA HIS A 83 9.07 24.26 0.10
C HIS A 83 7.77 23.47 0.28
N GLY A 84 7.83 22.20 0.69
CA GLY A 84 6.64 21.40 0.96
C GLY A 84 6.22 21.48 2.42
N ASP A 85 4.92 21.53 2.68
CA ASP A 85 4.40 21.23 4.01
C ASP A 85 4.46 19.71 4.25
N ALA A 86 4.74 19.31 5.49
CA ALA A 86 4.71 17.91 5.87
C ALA A 86 3.28 17.35 5.73
N HIS A 87 3.13 16.25 5.01
CA HIS A 87 1.83 15.62 4.79
C HIS A 87 1.94 14.09 4.76
N PRO A 88 0.86 13.38 5.11
CA PRO A 88 0.86 11.92 5.06
C PRO A 88 0.88 11.43 3.60
N VAL A 89 1.70 10.42 3.33
CA VAL A 89 1.76 9.75 2.03
C VAL A 89 1.77 8.24 2.17
N VAL A 90 1.18 7.57 1.18
CA VAL A 90 1.29 6.12 0.99
C VAL A 90 2.02 5.83 -0.31
N PHE A 91 3.04 4.98 -0.21
CA PHE A 91 3.84 4.53 -1.34
C PHE A 91 3.61 3.05 -1.63
N ILE A 92 2.91 2.77 -2.73
CA ILE A 92 2.73 1.40 -3.23
C ILE A 92 4.06 0.84 -3.77
N ARG A 93 4.48 -0.27 -3.17
CA ARG A 93 5.74 -0.98 -3.43
C ARG A 93 5.58 -2.11 -4.44
N ALA A 94 4.47 -2.82 -4.37
CA ALA A 94 4.13 -3.91 -5.28
C ALA A 94 2.62 -4.13 -5.35
N ILE A 95 2.15 -4.59 -6.51
CA ILE A 95 0.81 -5.11 -6.71
C ILE A 95 0.99 -6.47 -7.38
N ASN A 96 0.43 -7.52 -6.79
CA ASN A 96 0.41 -8.87 -7.34
C ASN A 96 -1.02 -9.39 -7.31
N LEU A 97 -1.64 -9.63 -8.47
CA LEU A 97 -3.03 -10.06 -8.59
C LEU A 97 -3.19 -11.47 -9.17
N SER A 98 -2.09 -12.20 -9.34
CA SER A 98 -2.12 -13.55 -9.91
C SER A 98 -2.30 -14.61 -8.80
N SER A 99 -3.32 -15.47 -8.97
CA SER A 99 -3.18 -16.87 -8.56
C SER A 99 -2.11 -17.48 -9.45
N HIS A 100 -1.12 -18.13 -8.86
CA HIS A 100 -0.26 -19.02 -9.62
C HIS A 100 -1.06 -20.21 -10.17
#